data_AF-A0A938QGG7-F1
#
_entry.id   AF-A0A938QGG7-F1
#
_cell.length_a   1.000
_cell.length_b   1.000
_cell.length_c   1.000
_cell.angle_alpha   90.00
_cell.angle_beta   90.00
_cell.angle_gamma   90.00
#
_symmetry.space_group_name_H-M   'P 1'
#
loop_
_entity.id
_entity.type
_entity.pdbx_description
1 polymer ?
#
loop_
_entity_poly.entity_id
_entity_poly.type
_entity_poly.pdbx_seq_one_letter_code
_entity_poly.pdbx_strand_id
1 'polypeptide(L)'
;MRQIALSVLFWLAISLIPAAPASAAEATEELKQENDKAKQQQQLKELERAQQLENLKSDQQLNDTQQQLNSLKQQAPRAVTTQPQASQLQRQFDQMRTDQQLERLQNQLQIERARRETNPARQQEQVRELQRQQQMDLLQEQNRKTYMQQELDRLRQQQQNQR
;
A
#
# COMPACT_ATOMS: atom_id res chain seq x y z
N MET A 1 68.54 39.19 -44.41
CA MET A 1 67.35 40.03 -44.15
C MET A 1 66.16 39.10 -43.94
N ARG A 2 65.68 38.98 -42.69
CA ARG A 2 64.56 38.12 -42.28
C ARG A 2 63.39 39.05 -41.93
N GLN A 3 62.32 39.05 -42.71
CA GLN A 3 61.01 39.59 -42.33
C GLN A 3 59.92 38.86 -43.14
N ILE A 4 59.03 38.17 -42.42
CA ILE A 4 57.57 38.14 -42.60
C ILE A 4 57.01 37.58 -43.93
N ALA A 5 56.43 36.39 -43.86
CA ALA A 5 55.14 36.11 -44.51
C ALA A 5 54.34 35.14 -43.63
N LEU A 6 53.37 35.73 -42.94
CA LEU A 6 52.32 35.07 -42.17
C LEU A 6 51.48 34.12 -43.04
N SER A 7 51.17 32.96 -42.44
CA SER A 7 49.81 32.46 -42.21
C SER A 7 48.81 32.45 -43.37
N VAL A 8 48.32 31.27 -43.73
CA VAL A 8 46.90 30.91 -43.99
C VAL A 8 46.96 29.50 -44.57
N LEU A 9 46.84 28.45 -43.75
CA LEU A 9 46.53 27.08 -44.20
C LEU A 9 46.10 26.22 -42.99
N PHE A 10 45.35 26.81 -42.07
CA PHE A 10 44.73 26.08 -40.95
C PHE A 10 43.26 26.47 -40.84
N TRP A 11 42.55 26.37 -41.96
CA TRP A 11 41.13 26.67 -42.07
C TRP A 11 40.54 25.83 -43.20
N LEU A 12 40.27 24.54 -42.97
CA LEU A 12 39.21 23.79 -43.68
C LEU A 12 39.02 22.34 -43.19
N ALA A 13 38.71 22.11 -41.90
CA ALA A 13 38.28 20.77 -41.47
C ALA A 13 37.34 20.77 -40.25
N ILE A 14 36.53 21.82 -40.07
CA ILE A 14 35.45 21.83 -39.09
C ILE A 14 34.18 22.30 -39.80
N SER A 15 33.65 21.46 -40.68
CA SER A 15 32.33 21.66 -41.27
C SER A 15 31.65 20.32 -41.44
N LEU A 16 31.42 19.64 -40.31
CA LEU A 16 30.34 18.67 -40.21
C LEU A 16 29.96 18.53 -38.72
N ILE A 17 29.39 19.59 -38.16
CA ILE A 17 28.51 19.43 -37.00
C ILE A 17 27.23 18.88 -37.61
N PRO A 18 26.86 17.59 -37.39
CA PRO A 18 25.52 17.18 -37.73
C PRO A 18 24.60 18.05 -36.88
N ALA A 19 23.79 18.88 -37.53
CA ALA A 19 22.65 19.50 -36.87
C ALA A 19 21.81 18.33 -36.34
N ALA A 20 21.93 18.04 -35.04
CA ALA A 20 21.06 17.10 -34.38
C ALA A 20 19.64 17.57 -34.68
N PRO A 21 18.80 16.74 -35.33
CA PRO A 21 17.47 17.18 -35.64
C PRO A 21 16.77 17.43 -34.30
N ALA A 22 16.11 18.58 -34.17
CA ALA A 22 15.30 18.93 -33.00
C ALA A 22 14.24 17.84 -32.66
N SER A 23 13.98 16.91 -33.59
CA SER A 23 13.16 15.70 -33.39
C SER A 23 13.74 14.68 -32.41
N ALA A 24 15.05 14.71 -32.10
CA ALA A 24 15.65 13.81 -31.12
C ALA A 24 15.21 14.14 -29.68
N ALA A 25 14.95 15.42 -29.38
CA ALA A 25 14.43 15.86 -28.09
C ALA A 25 12.96 15.42 -27.89
N GLU A 26 12.15 15.56 -28.93
CA GLU A 26 10.73 15.19 -28.93
C GLU A 26 10.54 13.67 -28.78
N ALA A 27 11.33 12.86 -29.50
CA ALA A 27 11.35 11.41 -29.35
C ALA A 27 11.82 10.94 -27.95
N THR A 28 12.74 11.69 -27.30
CA THR A 28 13.15 11.38 -25.92
C THR A 28 12.11 11.75 -24.87
N GLU A 29 11.28 12.77 -25.11
CA GLU A 29 10.21 13.16 -24.19
C GLU A 29 9.04 12.17 -24.22
N GLU A 30 8.63 11.71 -25.40
CA GLU A 30 7.60 10.67 -25.55
C GLU A 30 8.02 9.35 -24.87
N LEU A 31 9.25 8.89 -25.11
CA LEU A 31 9.80 7.67 -24.47
C LEU A 31 9.86 7.80 -22.95
N LYS A 32 10.20 8.98 -22.42
CA LYS A 32 10.21 9.24 -20.97
C LYS A 32 8.79 9.17 -20.40
N GLN A 33 7.82 9.76 -21.09
CA GLN A 33 6.42 9.76 -20.67
C GLN A 33 5.81 8.35 -20.66
N GLU A 34 6.11 7.52 -21.66
CA GLU A 34 5.69 6.12 -21.69
C GLU A 34 6.30 5.30 -20.55
N ASN A 35 7.59 5.50 -20.28
CA ASN A 35 8.29 4.83 -19.18
C ASN A 35 7.70 5.23 -17.82
N ASP A 36 7.42 6.51 -17.59
CA ASP A 36 6.82 6.99 -16.35
C ASP A 36 5.40 6.43 -16.14
N LYS A 37 4.59 6.34 -17.20
CA LYS A 37 3.28 5.65 -17.14
C LYS A 37 3.43 4.17 -16.80
N ALA A 38 4.38 3.46 -17.42
CA ALA A 38 4.61 2.04 -17.15
C ALA A 38 5.01 1.80 -15.67
N LYS A 39 5.90 2.64 -15.12
CA LYS A 39 6.28 2.60 -13.71
C LYS A 39 5.09 2.85 -12.79
N GLN A 40 4.24 3.84 -13.09
CA GLN A 40 3.05 4.14 -12.29
C GLN A 40 2.06 2.97 -12.29
N GLN A 41 1.83 2.34 -13.44
CA GLN A 41 0.99 1.15 -13.53
C GLN A 41 1.58 -0.04 -12.75
N GLN A 42 2.90 -0.20 -12.75
CA GLN A 42 3.56 -1.23 -11.96
C GLN A 42 3.39 -0.97 -10.46
N GLN A 43 3.56 0.27 -10.00
CA GLN A 43 3.32 0.65 -8.61
C GLN A 43 1.89 0.36 -8.15
N LEU A 44 0.89 0.62 -9.00
CA LEU A 44 -0.50 0.27 -8.71
C LEU A 44 -0.71 -1.25 -8.59
N LYS A 45 -0.09 -2.05 -9.46
CA LYS A 45 -0.16 -3.52 -9.38
C LYS A 45 0.51 -4.04 -8.11
N GLU A 46 1.62 -3.44 -7.71
CA GLU A 46 2.33 -3.79 -6.48
C GLU A 46 1.50 -3.44 -5.24
N LEU A 47 0.90 -2.26 -5.20
CA LEU A 47 -0.05 -1.84 -4.16
C LEU A 47 -1.22 -2.83 -4.03
N GLU A 48 -1.82 -3.20 -5.16
CA GLU A 48 -2.94 -4.15 -5.22
C GLU A 48 -2.53 -5.52 -4.67
N ARG A 49 -1.35 -6.03 -5.05
CA ARG A 49 -0.81 -7.30 -4.51
C ARG A 49 -0.50 -7.23 -3.03
N ALA A 50 0.13 -6.14 -2.58
CA ALA A 50 0.44 -5.94 -1.16
C ALA A 50 -0.84 -5.95 -0.32
N GLN A 51 -1.88 -5.25 -0.78
CA GLN A 51 -3.19 -5.23 -0.14
C GLN A 51 -3.86 -6.61 -0.14
N GLN A 52 -3.80 -7.37 -1.23
CA GLN A 52 -4.36 -8.73 -1.26
C GLN A 52 -3.68 -9.64 -0.23
N LEU A 53 -2.36 -9.55 -0.11
CA LEU A 53 -1.60 -10.35 0.85
C LEU A 53 -1.92 -9.94 2.29
N GLU A 54 -2.04 -8.64 2.56
CA GLU A 54 -2.47 -8.12 3.86
C GLU A 54 -3.89 -8.57 4.22
N ASN A 55 -4.82 -8.52 3.27
CA ASN A 55 -6.19 -8.99 3.46
C ASN A 55 -6.23 -10.47 3.83
N LEU A 56 -5.47 -11.31 3.12
CA LEU A 56 -5.37 -12.74 3.42
C LEU A 56 -4.80 -12.98 4.82
N LYS A 57 -3.75 -12.24 5.20
CA LYS A 57 -3.15 -12.33 6.53
C LYS A 57 -4.15 -11.94 7.61
N SER A 58 -4.88 -10.84 7.40
CA SER A 58 -5.90 -10.42 8.35
C SER A 58 -7.05 -11.41 8.45
N ASP A 59 -7.54 -11.95 7.33
CA ASP A 59 -8.63 -12.94 7.32
C ASP A 59 -8.26 -14.19 8.12
N GLN A 60 -7.03 -14.70 7.96
CA GLN A 60 -6.53 -15.80 8.78
C GLN A 60 -6.55 -15.45 10.27
N GLN A 61 -6.05 -14.27 10.63
CA GLN A 61 -5.96 -13.84 12.02
C GLN A 61 -7.32 -13.57 12.67
N LEU A 62 -8.26 -12.96 11.93
CA LEU A 62 -9.63 -12.80 12.36
C LEU A 62 -10.25 -14.18 12.60
N ASN A 63 -10.06 -15.12 11.70
CA ASN A 63 -10.58 -16.47 11.87
C ASN A 63 -10.02 -17.16 13.13
N ASP A 64 -8.71 -17.05 13.37
CA ASP A 64 -8.06 -17.60 14.56
C ASP A 64 -8.62 -16.98 15.85
N THR A 65 -8.77 -15.65 15.87
CA THR A 65 -9.34 -14.90 17.00
C THR A 65 -10.78 -15.34 17.28
N GLN A 66 -11.59 -15.52 16.23
CA GLN A 66 -12.96 -16.02 16.34
C GLN A 66 -13.02 -17.43 16.91
N GLN A 67 -12.12 -18.32 16.48
CA GLN A 67 -12.03 -19.69 16.99
C GLN A 67 -11.65 -19.72 18.48
N GLN A 68 -10.70 -18.89 18.91
CA GLN A 68 -10.32 -18.77 20.31
C GLN A 68 -11.49 -18.27 21.16
N LEU A 69 -12.20 -17.24 20.69
CA LEU A 69 -13.35 -16.68 21.38
C LEU A 69 -14.52 -17.68 21.47
N ASN A 70 -14.76 -18.45 20.41
CA ASN A 70 -15.75 -19.54 20.41
C ASN A 70 -15.36 -20.65 21.40
N SER A 71 -14.08 -21.01 21.45
CA SER A 71 -13.58 -22.03 22.39
C SER A 71 -13.76 -21.58 23.85
N LEU A 72 -13.46 -20.32 24.15
CA LEU A 72 -13.68 -19.74 25.48
C LEU A 72 -15.16 -19.72 25.87
N LYS A 73 -16.07 -19.42 24.92
CA LYS A 73 -17.52 -19.47 25.17
C LYS A 73 -18.00 -20.90 25.48
N GLN A 74 -17.49 -21.89 24.76
CA GLN A 74 -17.89 -23.30 24.93
C GLN A 74 -17.34 -23.93 26.22
N GLN A 75 -16.16 -23.51 26.67
CA GLN A 75 -15.52 -24.05 27.88
C GLN A 75 -16.14 -23.55 29.20
N ALA A 76 -16.95 -22.49 29.18
CA ALA A 76 -17.57 -21.92 30.38
C ALA A 76 -19.10 -21.72 30.27
N PRO A 77 -19.93 -22.75 30.02
CA PRO A 77 -21.39 -22.60 29.96
C PRO A 77 -22.04 -22.21 31.30
N ARG A 78 -21.32 -22.40 32.43
CA ARG A 78 -21.85 -22.24 33.81
C ARG A 78 -21.34 -20.98 34.54
N ALA A 79 -20.38 -20.24 33.98
CA ALA A 79 -19.87 -19.01 34.59
C ALA A 79 -20.74 -17.81 34.14
N VAL A 80 -21.85 -17.59 34.87
CA VAL A 80 -22.84 -16.52 34.61
C VAL A 80 -22.20 -15.12 34.51
N THR A 81 -21.04 -14.92 35.13
CA THR A 81 -20.30 -13.65 35.18
C THR A 81 -19.48 -13.30 33.93
N THR A 82 -18.95 -14.29 33.19
CA THR A 82 -18.08 -14.04 32.00
C THR A 82 -18.85 -13.94 30.67
N GLN A 83 -20.11 -14.37 30.66
CA GLN A 83 -20.97 -14.36 29.47
C GLN A 83 -21.20 -12.95 28.86
N PRO A 84 -21.43 -11.88 29.65
CA PRO A 84 -21.59 -10.54 29.09
C PRO A 84 -20.30 -10.00 28.45
N GLN A 85 -19.13 -10.25 29.04
CA GLN A 85 -17.83 -9.81 28.50
C GLN A 85 -17.46 -10.54 27.21
N ALA A 86 -17.64 -11.87 27.14
CA ALA A 86 -17.43 -12.62 25.90
C ALA A 86 -18.36 -12.18 24.76
N SER A 87 -19.59 -11.77 25.10
CA SER A 87 -20.56 -11.24 24.14
C SER A 87 -20.22 -9.82 23.68
N GLN A 88 -19.67 -8.98 24.57
CA GLN A 88 -19.17 -7.67 24.21
C GLN A 88 -17.92 -7.74 23.33
N LEU A 89 -17.01 -8.66 23.61
CA LEU A 89 -15.82 -8.89 22.78
C LEU A 89 -16.19 -9.43 21.40
N GLN A 90 -17.21 -10.31 21.30
CA GLN A 90 -17.76 -10.74 20.02
C GLN A 90 -18.28 -9.55 19.20
N ARG A 91 -19.06 -8.65 19.80
CA ARG A 91 -19.58 -7.48 19.08
C ARG A 91 -18.47 -6.56 18.58
N GLN A 92 -17.45 -6.31 19.41
CA GLN A 92 -16.28 -5.53 19.00
C GLN A 92 -15.53 -6.21 17.84
N PHE A 93 -15.41 -7.53 17.88
CA PHE A 93 -14.80 -8.30 16.81
C PHE A 93 -15.63 -8.26 15.51
N ASP A 94 -16.95 -8.39 15.59
CA ASP A 94 -17.84 -8.30 14.42
C ASP A 94 -17.80 -6.91 13.78
N GLN A 95 -17.74 -5.85 14.60
CA GLN A 95 -17.53 -4.48 14.15
C GLN A 95 -16.19 -4.34 13.43
N MET A 96 -15.11 -4.83 14.03
CA MET A 96 -13.78 -4.79 13.42
C MET A 96 -13.74 -5.50 12.07
N ARG A 97 -14.39 -6.66 11.94
CA ARG A 97 -14.52 -7.38 10.67
C ARG A 97 -15.28 -6.56 9.63
N THR A 98 -16.35 -5.89 10.04
CA THR A 98 -17.14 -5.02 9.17
C THR A 98 -16.33 -3.81 8.70
N ASP A 99 -15.64 -3.13 9.62
CA ASP A 99 -14.76 -2.01 9.32
C ASP A 99 -13.69 -2.41 8.31
N GLN A 100 -13.06 -3.57 8.53
CA GLN A 100 -12.03 -4.06 7.61
C GLN A 100 -12.60 -4.37 6.22
N GLN A 101 -13.80 -4.93 6.12
CA GLN A 101 -14.43 -5.14 4.82
C GLN A 101 -14.72 -3.81 4.10
N LEU A 102 -15.15 -2.79 4.83
CA LEU A 102 -15.39 -1.47 4.28
C LEU A 102 -14.10 -0.82 3.77
N GLU A 103 -13.03 -0.92 4.55
CA GLU A 103 -11.71 -0.40 4.22
C GLU A 103 -11.14 -1.06 2.94
N ARG A 104 -11.31 -2.38 2.81
CA ARG A 104 -10.94 -3.11 1.58
C ARG A 104 -11.67 -2.58 0.34
N LEU A 105 -12.99 -2.39 0.45
CA LEU A 105 -13.79 -1.85 -0.66
C LEU A 105 -13.36 -0.42 -1.00
N GLN A 106 -13.14 0.42 0.02
CA GLN A 106 -12.69 1.78 -0.17
C GLN A 106 -11.33 1.83 -0.87
N ASN A 107 -10.38 1.01 -0.45
CA ASN A 107 -9.06 0.95 -1.06
C ASN A 107 -9.10 0.42 -2.49
N GLN A 108 -9.92 -0.60 -2.79
CA GLN A 108 -10.13 -1.07 -4.17
C GLN A 108 -10.68 0.06 -5.07
N LEU A 109 -11.66 0.82 -4.60
CA LEU A 109 -12.21 1.95 -5.34
C LEU A 109 -11.16 3.04 -5.60
N GLN A 110 -10.27 3.30 -4.63
CA GLN A 110 -9.19 4.27 -4.80
C GLN A 110 -8.12 3.79 -5.80
N ILE A 111 -7.75 2.51 -5.75
CA ILE A 111 -6.83 1.91 -6.74
C ILE A 111 -7.43 1.98 -8.14
N GLU A 112 -8.71 1.67 -8.30
CA GLU A 112 -9.40 1.79 -9.59
C GLU A 112 -9.44 3.23 -10.09
N ARG A 113 -9.73 4.20 -9.21
CA ARG A 113 -9.71 5.62 -9.54
C ARG A 113 -8.32 6.05 -10.02
N ALA A 114 -7.28 5.67 -9.29
CA ALA A 114 -5.90 5.96 -9.66
C ALA A 114 -5.52 5.31 -11.00
N ARG A 115 -5.97 4.08 -11.27
CA ARG A 115 -5.72 3.39 -12.55
C ARG A 115 -6.39 4.09 -13.73
N ARG A 116 -7.58 4.66 -13.55
CA ARG A 116 -8.35 5.35 -14.61
C ARG A 116 -8.00 6.83 -14.78
N GLU A 117 -7.19 7.40 -13.89
CA GLU A 117 -6.76 8.79 -13.97
C GLU A 117 -5.88 9.01 -15.22
N THR A 118 -6.29 9.97 -16.05
CA THR A 118 -5.60 10.30 -17.30
C THR A 118 -4.45 11.30 -17.05
N ASN A 119 -4.56 12.13 -16.02
CA ASN A 119 -3.54 13.12 -15.69
C ASN A 119 -2.39 12.46 -14.90
N PRO A 120 -1.16 12.41 -15.45
CA PRO A 120 -0.05 11.68 -14.84
C PRO A 120 0.43 12.28 -13.51
N ALA A 121 0.32 13.59 -13.32
CA ALA A 121 0.68 14.24 -12.06
C ALA A 121 -0.31 13.87 -10.95
N ARG A 122 -1.62 13.94 -11.25
CA ARG A 122 -2.67 13.51 -10.31
C ARG A 122 -2.64 12.03 -10.03
N GLN A 123 -2.35 11.21 -11.04
CA GLN A 123 -2.19 9.77 -10.87
C GLN A 123 -1.05 9.46 -9.91
N GLN A 124 0.10 10.13 -10.08
CA GLN A 124 1.24 9.96 -9.18
C GLN A 124 0.92 10.38 -7.74
N GLU A 125 0.22 11.48 -7.55
CA GLU A 125 -0.24 11.92 -6.22
C GLU A 125 -1.17 10.88 -5.59
N GLN A 126 -2.15 10.36 -6.34
CA GLN A 126 -3.06 9.31 -5.87
C GLN A 126 -2.30 8.03 -5.48
N VAL A 127 -1.30 7.62 -6.27
CA VAL A 127 -0.45 6.46 -5.93
C VAL A 127 0.32 6.68 -4.63
N ARG A 128 0.88 7.88 -4.41
CA ARG A 128 1.58 8.19 -3.16
C ARG A 128 0.61 8.24 -1.97
N GLU A 129 -0.60 8.77 -2.16
CA GLU A 129 -1.62 8.76 -1.12
C GLU A 129 -2.00 7.33 -0.73
N LEU A 130 -2.25 6.46 -1.72
CA LEU A 130 -2.53 5.05 -1.51
C LEU A 130 -1.41 4.33 -0.74
N GLN A 131 -0.15 4.62 -1.06
CA GLN A 131 0.99 4.06 -0.32
C GLN A 131 1.01 4.51 1.14
N ARG A 132 0.74 5.80 1.40
CA ARG A 132 0.67 6.32 2.76
C ARG A 132 -0.51 5.74 3.53
N GLN A 133 -1.66 5.65 2.90
CA GLN A 133 -2.86 5.08 3.49
C GLN A 133 -2.61 3.61 3.89
N GLN A 134 -2.06 2.79 2.98
CA GLN A 134 -1.71 1.40 3.29
C GLN A 134 -0.76 1.28 4.49
N GLN A 135 0.23 2.17 4.62
CA GLN A 135 1.12 2.16 5.80
C GLN A 135 0.38 2.49 7.09
N MET A 136 -0.54 3.46 7.05
CA MET A 136 -1.36 3.83 8.20
C MET A 136 -2.33 2.72 8.57
N ASP A 137 -2.97 2.10 7.59
CA ASP A 137 -3.89 0.97 7.74
C ASP A 137 -3.17 -0.19 8.45
N LEU A 138 -1.97 -0.56 7.99
CA LEU A 138 -1.14 -1.60 8.63
C LEU A 138 -0.83 -1.28 10.10
N LEU A 139 -0.49 -0.02 10.41
CA LEU A 139 -0.21 0.41 11.79
C LEU A 139 -1.46 0.37 12.66
N GLN A 140 -2.61 0.81 12.14
CA GLN A 140 -3.87 0.71 12.85
C GLN A 140 -4.24 -0.75 13.09
N GLU A 141 -4.04 -1.62 12.10
CA GLU A 141 -4.33 -3.04 12.22
C GLU A 141 -3.47 -3.71 13.29
N GLN A 142 -2.17 -3.37 13.38
CA GLN A 142 -1.29 -3.87 14.45
C GLN A 142 -1.77 -3.44 15.84
N ASN A 143 -2.22 -2.19 15.99
CA ASN A 143 -2.79 -1.71 17.26
C ASN A 143 -4.08 -2.45 17.62
N ARG A 144 -5.00 -2.60 16.65
CA ARG A 144 -6.26 -3.34 16.83
C ARG A 144 -5.99 -4.79 17.26
N LYS A 145 -5.02 -5.45 16.63
CA LYS A 145 -4.60 -6.83 16.99
C LYS A 145 -4.10 -6.93 18.42
N THR A 146 -3.21 -6.02 18.81
CA THR A 146 -2.63 -6.00 20.15
C THR A 146 -3.73 -5.84 21.21
N TYR A 147 -4.67 -4.93 20.98
CA TYR A 147 -5.81 -4.74 21.85
C TYR A 147 -6.69 -6.00 21.96
N MET A 148 -7.01 -6.63 20.82
CA MET A 148 -7.83 -7.85 20.80
C MET A 148 -7.17 -9.03 21.52
N GLN A 149 -5.86 -9.20 21.36
CA GLN A 149 -5.12 -10.24 22.07
C GLN A 149 -5.15 -10.01 23.59
N GLN A 150 -4.95 -8.77 24.03
CA GLN A 150 -5.03 -8.42 25.44
C GLN A 150 -6.42 -8.70 26.02
N GLU A 151 -7.49 -8.37 25.30
CA GLU A 151 -8.86 -8.64 25.74
C GLU A 151 -9.16 -10.16 25.79
N LEU A 152 -8.69 -10.93 24.81
CA LEU A 152 -8.80 -12.39 24.83
C LEU A 152 -8.05 -13.01 26.01
N ASP A 153 -6.84 -12.54 26.30
CA ASP A 153 -6.04 -13.03 27.42
C ASP A 153 -6.67 -12.66 28.76
N ARG A 154 -7.23 -11.45 28.89
CA ARG A 154 -8.02 -11.05 30.07
C ARG A 154 -9.22 -11.98 30.27
N LEU A 155 -9.95 -12.28 29.20
CA LEU A 155 -11.09 -13.20 29.27
C LEU A 155 -10.65 -14.62 29.68
N ARG A 156 -9.51 -15.09 29.16
CA ARG A 156 -8.93 -16.40 29.53
C ARG A 156 -8.53 -16.45 31.00
N GLN A 157 -7.85 -15.42 31.51
CA GLN A 157 -7.45 -15.34 32.93
C GLN A 157 -8.66 -15.31 33.87
N GLN A 158 -9.70 -14.54 33.52
CA GLN A 158 -10.93 -14.51 34.31
C GLN A 158 -11.63 -15.87 34.36
N GLN A 159 -11.62 -16.63 33.27
CA GLN A 159 -12.14 -17.99 33.27
C GLN A 159 -11.30 -18.95 34.12
N GLN A 160 -9.97 -18.81 34.11
CA GLN A 160 -9.08 -19.62 34.95
C GLN A 160 -9.28 -19.33 36.44
N ASN A 161 -9.43 -18.06 36.82
CA ASN A 161 -9.67 -17.65 38.21
C ASN A 161 -11.06 -18.03 38.74
N GLN A 162 -11.99 -18.44 37.86
CA GLN A 162 -13.33 -18.91 38.21
C GLN A 162 -13.46 -20.44 38.23
N ARG A 163 -12.38 -21.17 37.90
CA ARG A 163 -12.28 -22.63 38.07
C ARG A 163 -11.67 -22.95 39.43
#